data_AF-A0A959CUY7-F1
#
_entry.id   AF-A0A959CUY7-F1
#
_cell.length_a   1.000
_cell.length_b   1.000
_cell.length_c   1.000
_cell.angle_alpha   90.00
_cell.angle_beta   90.00
_cell.angle_gamma   90.00
#
_symmetry.space_group_name_H-M   'P 1'
#
loop_
_entity.id
_entity.type
_entity.pdbx_description
1 polymer ?
#
loop_
_entity_poly.entity_id
_entity_poly.type
_entity_poly.pdbx_seq_one_letter_code
_entity_poly.pdbx_strand_id
1 'polypeptide(L)'
;SQAVKLYSDEDVQSYSNDGRLVNPATGNTFFEIGDLDPDIYFTIDSMEVGSFSKPFEFRDQVGDIYYRIVQLQSRTSPHKANLKQDYSKIQKAAIEAKKSDFISQWIRDKVDATYINIDPLFNDCPVLEKWKEKDIRP
;
A
#
# COMPACT_ATOMS: atom_id res chain seq x y z
N SER A 1 -26.09 -3.13 3.79
CA SER A 1 -25.89 -1.96 4.67
C SER A 1 -26.79 -1.99 5.90
N GLN A 2 -28.11 -2.18 5.79
CA GLN A 2 -29.02 -2.12 6.96
C GLN A 2 -28.64 -3.08 8.10
N ALA A 3 -28.27 -4.33 7.79
CA ALA A 3 -27.83 -5.30 8.80
C ALA A 3 -26.57 -4.84 9.56
N VAL A 4 -25.64 -4.14 8.90
CA VAL A 4 -24.43 -3.60 9.54
C VAL A 4 -24.83 -2.57 10.59
N LYS A 5 -25.71 -1.64 10.24
CA LYS A 5 -26.15 -0.58 11.18
C LYS A 5 -26.92 -1.11 12.38
N LEU A 6 -27.58 -2.27 12.23
CA LEU A 6 -28.39 -2.88 13.29
C LEU A 6 -27.61 -3.85 14.18
N TYR A 7 -26.61 -4.54 13.63
CA TYR A 7 -26.00 -5.71 14.29
C TYR A 7 -24.47 -5.72 14.30
N SER A 8 -23.82 -4.85 13.53
CA SER A 8 -22.35 -4.75 13.59
C SER A 8 -21.96 -4.00 14.85
N ASP A 9 -20.80 -4.37 15.37
CA ASP A 9 -20.07 -3.59 16.37
C ASP A 9 -19.82 -2.17 15.81
N GLU A 10 -20.03 -1.14 16.63
CA GLU A 10 -19.86 0.27 16.25
C GLU A 10 -18.42 0.76 16.38
N ASP A 11 -17.61 0.07 17.19
CA ASP A 11 -16.21 0.41 17.41
C ASP A 11 -15.29 -0.08 16.28
N VAL A 12 -15.80 -0.96 15.41
CA VAL A 12 -15.01 -1.45 14.26
C VAL A 12 -15.08 -0.50 13.07
N GLN A 13 -13.93 -0.34 12.42
CA GLN A 13 -13.73 0.58 11.29
C GLN A 13 -14.74 0.41 10.13
N SER A 14 -15.25 -0.81 9.92
CA SER A 14 -16.21 -1.12 8.86
C SER A 14 -17.63 -0.63 9.14
N TYR A 15 -18.01 -0.34 10.39
CA TYR A 15 -19.36 0.07 10.77
C TYR A 15 -19.83 1.30 9.99
N SER A 16 -19.03 2.36 10.07
CA SER A 16 -19.29 3.64 9.41
C SER A 16 -19.18 3.58 7.88
N ASN A 17 -18.62 2.49 7.34
CA ASN A 17 -18.43 2.27 5.91
C ASN A 17 -19.35 1.17 5.34
N ASP A 18 -20.54 1.00 5.92
CA ASP A 18 -21.56 0.03 5.51
C ASP A 18 -21.04 -1.42 5.44
N GLY A 19 -20.05 -1.78 6.27
CA GLY A 19 -19.44 -3.11 6.35
C GLY A 19 -18.25 -3.33 5.41
N ARG A 20 -17.78 -2.30 4.69
CA ARG A 20 -16.60 -2.41 3.83
C ARG A 20 -15.33 -2.30 4.65
N LEU A 21 -14.49 -3.33 4.55
CA LEU A 21 -13.13 -3.32 5.11
C LEU A 21 -12.25 -2.33 4.34
N VAL A 22 -11.38 -1.62 5.05
CA VAL A 22 -10.35 -0.76 4.46
C VAL A 22 -8.98 -1.40 4.67
N ASN A 23 -8.22 -1.49 3.59
CA ASN A 23 -6.86 -2.02 3.59
C ASN A 23 -5.92 -1.02 4.28
N PRO A 24 -5.30 -1.36 5.42
CA PRO A 24 -4.42 -0.44 6.16
C PRO A 24 -3.20 0.03 5.34
N ALA A 25 -2.71 -0.79 4.40
CA ALA A 25 -1.54 -0.47 3.59
C ALA A 25 -1.84 0.53 2.46
N THR A 26 -3.09 0.56 1.97
CA THR A 26 -3.44 1.37 0.78
C THR A 26 -4.55 2.39 1.03
N GLY A 27 -5.30 2.28 2.12
CA GLY A 27 -6.43 3.14 2.46
C GLY A 27 -7.67 2.95 1.60
N ASN A 28 -7.68 1.98 0.67
CA ASN A 28 -8.83 1.67 -0.17
C ASN A 28 -9.51 0.37 0.29
N THR A 29 -10.60 -0.06 -0.39
CA THR A 29 -11.35 -1.28 -0.04
C THR A 29 -10.91 -2.52 -0.80
N PHE A 30 -9.76 -2.48 -1.48
CA PHE A 30 -9.19 -3.61 -2.21
C PHE A 30 -8.02 -4.20 -1.43
N PHE A 31 -7.97 -5.52 -1.39
CA PHE A 31 -6.92 -6.28 -0.71
C PHE A 31 -6.21 -7.16 -1.73
N GLU A 32 -4.88 -7.17 -1.68
CA GLU A 32 -4.13 -8.26 -2.29
C GLU A 32 -4.20 -9.50 -1.39
N ILE A 33 -3.88 -10.68 -1.95
CA ILE A 33 -3.92 -11.93 -1.17
C ILE A 33 -3.01 -11.84 0.06
N GLY A 34 -1.84 -11.18 -0.07
CA GLY A 34 -0.92 -10.99 1.05
C GLY A 34 -1.37 -9.97 2.10
N ASP A 35 -2.36 -9.14 1.80
CA ASP A 35 -2.92 -8.15 2.74
C ASP A 35 -4.07 -8.73 3.56
N LEU A 36 -4.58 -9.91 3.18
CA LEU A 36 -5.71 -10.54 3.85
C LEU A 36 -5.26 -11.26 5.11
N ASP A 37 -6.05 -11.07 6.17
CA ASP A 37 -5.99 -11.91 7.35
C ASP A 37 -6.22 -13.40 6.96
N PRO A 38 -5.42 -14.35 7.47
CA PRO A 38 -5.49 -15.76 7.06
C PRO A 38 -6.89 -16.36 7.21
N ASP A 39 -7.61 -16.04 8.28
CA ASP A 39 -8.96 -16.58 8.52
C ASP A 39 -9.95 -16.03 7.49
N ILE A 40 -9.82 -14.77 7.07
CA ILE A 40 -10.60 -14.23 5.94
C ILE A 40 -10.24 -14.98 4.67
N TYR A 41 -8.96 -15.13 4.36
CA TYR A 41 -8.49 -15.77 3.13
C TYR A 41 -9.10 -17.17 2.97
N PHE A 42 -8.97 -18.03 3.99
CA PHE A 42 -9.52 -19.38 3.95
C PHE A 42 -11.05 -19.40 3.88
N THR A 43 -11.71 -18.45 4.55
CA THR A 43 -13.17 -18.34 4.50
C THR A 43 -13.66 -18.01 3.09
N ILE A 44 -13.03 -17.05 2.41
CA ILE A 44 -13.48 -16.58 1.10
C ILE A 44 -12.97 -17.41 -0.08
N ASP A 45 -12.01 -18.31 0.12
CA ASP A 45 -11.34 -18.99 -0.99
C ASP A 45 -12.30 -19.82 -1.85
N SER A 46 -13.24 -20.51 -1.20
CA SER A 46 -14.28 -21.32 -1.85
C SER A 46 -15.62 -20.59 -2.07
N MET A 47 -15.69 -19.31 -1.72
CA MET A 47 -16.93 -18.52 -1.82
C MET A 47 -17.15 -17.96 -3.22
N GLU A 48 -18.42 -17.91 -3.62
CA GLU A 48 -18.83 -17.20 -4.83
C GLU A 48 -18.97 -15.69 -4.54
N VAL A 49 -18.70 -14.86 -5.55
CA VAL A 49 -18.90 -13.41 -5.45
C VAL A 49 -20.37 -13.11 -5.16
N GLY A 50 -20.62 -12.27 -4.17
CA GLY A 50 -21.94 -11.89 -3.67
C GLY A 50 -22.42 -12.73 -2.48
N SER A 51 -21.83 -13.90 -2.25
CA SER A 51 -22.22 -14.80 -1.15
C SER A 51 -21.70 -14.34 0.21
N PHE A 52 -22.36 -14.83 1.27
CA PHE A 52 -22.00 -14.60 2.67
C PHE A 52 -21.37 -15.85 3.27
N SER A 53 -20.38 -15.66 4.14
CA SER A 53 -19.78 -16.76 4.88
C SER A 53 -20.72 -17.29 5.96
N LYS A 54 -20.39 -18.46 6.50
CA LYS A 54 -20.87 -18.84 7.84
C LYS A 54 -20.20 -17.93 8.89
N PRO A 55 -20.80 -17.76 10.07
CA PRO A 55 -20.12 -17.12 11.19
C PRO A 55 -18.84 -17.88 11.53
N PHE A 56 -17.75 -17.16 11.73
CA PHE A 56 -16.46 -17.73 12.13
C PHE A 56 -15.78 -16.88 13.19
N GLU A 57 -14.92 -17.52 13.98
CA GLU A 57 -14.13 -16.88 15.02
C GLU A 57 -13.13 -15.90 14.39
N PHE A 58 -12.95 -14.75 15.01
CA PHE A 58 -11.94 -13.77 14.71
C PHE A 58 -11.35 -13.27 16.02
N ARG A 59 -10.03 -13.10 16.06
CA ARG A 59 -9.32 -12.56 17.22
C ARG A 59 -8.85 -11.16 16.91
N ASP A 60 -9.12 -10.24 17.82
CA ASP A 60 -8.60 -8.89 17.71
C ASP A 60 -7.10 -8.83 18.07
N GLN A 61 -6.53 -7.62 18.08
CA GLN A 61 -5.11 -7.43 18.39
C GLN A 61 -4.77 -7.70 19.87
N VAL A 62 -5.78 -7.68 20.76
CA VAL A 62 -5.62 -7.90 22.20
C VAL A 62 -5.81 -9.38 22.56
N GLY A 63 -6.39 -10.17 21.65
CA GLY A 63 -6.63 -11.61 21.78
C GLY A 63 -8.07 -11.95 22.16
N ASP A 64 -8.95 -10.95 22.22
CA ASP A 64 -10.38 -11.13 22.49
C ASP A 64 -11.05 -11.81 21.30
N ILE A 65 -12.01 -12.69 21.62
CA ILE A 65 -12.69 -13.54 20.66
C ILE A 65 -13.98 -12.87 20.19
N TYR A 66 -14.08 -12.64 18.89
CA TYR A 66 -15.25 -12.11 18.20
C TYR A 66 -15.76 -13.11 17.16
N TYR A 67 -16.99 -12.88 16.69
CA TYR A 67 -17.56 -13.61 15.56
C TYR A 67 -17.90 -12.65 14.45
N ARG A 68 -17.58 -13.03 13.21
CA ARG A 68 -17.88 -12.22 12.02
C ARG A 68 -18.52 -13.03 10.92
N ILE A 69 -19.26 -12.32 10.07
CA ILE A 69 -19.77 -12.80 8.78
C ILE A 69 -19.16 -11.89 7.72
N VAL A 70 -18.57 -12.47 6.68
CA VAL A 70 -17.98 -11.71 5.57
C VAL A 70 -18.77 -11.93 4.29
N GLN A 71 -18.82 -10.90 3.44
CA GLN A 71 -19.40 -10.98 2.10
C GLN A 71 -18.32 -10.76 1.06
N LEU A 72 -18.19 -11.68 0.11
CA LEU A 72 -17.24 -11.52 -1.00
C LEU A 72 -17.81 -10.57 -2.05
N GLN A 73 -17.46 -9.27 -1.99
CA GLN A 73 -18.01 -8.26 -2.90
C GLN A 73 -17.52 -8.43 -4.35
N SER A 74 -16.24 -8.73 -4.53
CA SER A 74 -15.62 -8.92 -5.85
C SER A 74 -14.32 -9.69 -5.71
N ARG A 75 -13.90 -10.39 -6.77
CA ARG A 75 -12.62 -11.08 -6.84
C ARG A 75 -12.07 -10.92 -8.26
N THR A 76 -10.78 -10.67 -8.38
CA THR A 76 -10.09 -10.64 -9.66
C THR A 76 -9.17 -11.84 -9.74
N SER A 77 -9.32 -12.67 -10.78
CA SER A 77 -8.44 -13.82 -11.03
C SER A 77 -7.01 -13.37 -11.39
N PRO A 78 -5.99 -14.21 -11.20
CA PRO A 78 -4.64 -13.93 -11.70
C PRO A 78 -4.66 -13.58 -13.19
N HIS A 79 -4.11 -12.43 -13.55
CA HIS A 79 -4.12 -11.90 -14.90
C HIS A 79 -2.89 -11.03 -15.16
N LYS A 80 -2.58 -10.77 -16.42
CA LYS A 80 -1.58 -9.76 -16.78
C LYS A 80 -2.17 -8.37 -16.51
N ALA A 81 -1.41 -7.55 -15.78
CA ALA A 81 -1.83 -6.21 -15.40
C ALA A 81 -2.33 -5.41 -16.62
N ASN A 82 -3.48 -4.77 -16.48
CA ASN A 82 -4.08 -3.96 -17.55
C ASN A 82 -4.77 -2.71 -17.00
N LEU A 83 -4.89 -1.68 -17.85
CA LEU A 83 -5.47 -0.39 -17.45
C LEU A 83 -6.96 -0.47 -17.11
N LYS A 84 -7.69 -1.52 -17.50
CA LYS A 84 -9.11 -1.64 -17.19
C LYS A 84 -9.33 -2.10 -15.76
N GLN A 85 -8.50 -3.01 -15.25
CA GLN A 85 -8.65 -3.61 -13.92
C GLN A 85 -7.69 -3.01 -12.89
N ASP A 86 -6.50 -2.57 -13.31
CA ASP A 86 -5.41 -2.18 -12.42
C ASP A 86 -5.03 -0.70 -12.52
N TYR A 87 -5.93 0.14 -13.08
CA TYR A 87 -5.64 1.56 -13.32
C TYR A 87 -5.00 2.25 -12.10
N SER A 88 -5.60 2.12 -10.91
CA SER A 88 -5.11 2.76 -9.69
C SER A 88 -3.73 2.26 -9.28
N LYS A 89 -3.44 0.97 -9.46
CA LYS A 89 -2.12 0.39 -9.15
C LYS A 89 -1.06 0.89 -10.13
N ILE A 90 -1.37 0.84 -11.42
CA ILE A 90 -0.49 1.32 -12.49
C ILE A 90 -0.23 2.82 -12.33
N GLN A 91 -1.27 3.60 -12.01
CA GLN A 91 -1.18 5.03 -11.74
C GLN A 91 -0.24 5.30 -10.56
N LYS A 92 -0.40 4.59 -9.44
CA LYS A 92 0.48 4.73 -8.27
C LYS A 92 1.93 4.42 -8.63
N ALA A 93 2.19 3.30 -9.31
CA ALA A 93 3.54 2.92 -9.73
C ALA A 93 4.17 3.96 -10.68
N ALA A 94 3.40 4.46 -11.66
CA ALA A 94 3.87 5.48 -12.59
C ALA A 94 4.15 6.83 -11.90
N ILE A 95 3.34 7.22 -10.92
CA ILE A 95 3.57 8.42 -10.11
C ILE A 95 4.88 8.28 -9.32
N GLU A 96 5.09 7.15 -8.64
CA GLU A 96 6.31 6.93 -7.85
C GLU A 96 7.57 6.88 -8.74
N ALA A 97 7.48 6.26 -9.92
CA ALA A 97 8.57 6.29 -10.90
C ALA A 97 8.92 7.72 -11.30
N LYS A 98 7.92 8.54 -11.68
CA LYS A 98 8.14 9.94 -12.05
C LYS A 98 8.69 10.80 -10.92
N LYS A 99 8.23 10.56 -9.67
CA LYS A 99 8.79 11.23 -8.50
C LYS A 99 10.27 10.90 -8.32
N SER A 100 10.63 9.62 -8.45
CA SER A 100 12.03 9.17 -8.35
C SER A 100 12.91 9.82 -9.42
N ASP A 101 12.44 9.87 -10.67
CA ASP A 101 13.14 10.51 -11.78
C ASP A 101 13.33 12.02 -11.53
N PHE A 102 12.25 12.68 -11.11
CA PHE A 102 12.28 14.11 -10.80
C PHE A 102 13.24 14.42 -9.65
N ILE A 103 13.18 13.68 -8.55
CA ILE A 103 14.09 13.85 -7.40
C ILE A 103 15.54 13.63 -7.85
N SER A 104 15.81 12.58 -8.63
CA SER A 104 17.15 12.29 -9.13
C SER A 104 17.70 13.42 -10.00
N GLN A 105 16.87 13.98 -10.88
CA GLN A 105 17.27 15.12 -11.70
C GLN A 105 17.47 16.37 -10.84
N TRP A 106 16.54 16.66 -9.94
CA TRP A 106 16.63 17.80 -9.04
C TRP A 106 17.88 17.75 -8.17
N ILE A 107 18.26 16.57 -7.64
CA ILE A 107 19.51 16.39 -6.90
C ILE A 107 20.72 16.72 -7.78
N ARG A 108 20.77 16.22 -9.03
CA ARG A 108 21.87 16.53 -9.96
C ARG A 108 21.98 18.03 -10.21
N ASP A 109 20.87 18.69 -10.50
CA ASP A 109 20.85 20.13 -10.78
C ASP A 109 21.27 20.96 -9.55
N LYS A 110 20.87 20.53 -8.35
CA LYS A 110 21.25 21.19 -7.10
C LYS A 110 22.71 20.99 -6.73
N VAL A 111 23.25 19.79 -6.95
CA VAL A 111 24.68 19.53 -6.77
C VAL A 111 25.50 20.41 -7.72
N ASP A 112 25.09 20.51 -8.99
CA ASP A 112 25.79 21.33 -9.99
C ASP A 112 25.73 22.84 -9.72
N ALA A 113 24.67 23.33 -9.05
CA ALA A 113 24.48 24.76 -8.75
C ALA A 113 24.97 25.19 -7.36
N THR A 114 25.44 24.25 -6.53
CA THR A 114 25.84 24.52 -5.14
C THR A 114 27.35 24.35 -4.99
N TYR A 115 28.01 25.27 -4.30
CA TYR A 115 29.41 25.09 -3.91
C TYR A 115 29.53 23.96 -2.88
N ILE A 116 30.29 22.92 -3.20
CA ILE A 116 30.54 21.77 -2.33
C ILE A 116 32.05 21.69 -2.06
N ASN A 117 32.43 21.75 -0.78
CA ASN A 117 33.80 21.52 -0.33
C ASN A 117 33.83 20.24 0.51
N ILE A 118 34.67 19.28 0.12
CA ILE A 118 34.83 18.00 0.81
C ILE A 118 36.17 18.05 1.54
N ASP A 119 36.14 17.79 2.85
CA ASP A 119 37.37 17.75 3.65
C ASP A 119 38.32 16.66 3.10
N PRO A 120 39.63 16.95 2.95
CA PRO A 120 40.61 16.01 2.40
C PRO A 120 40.62 14.64 3.05
N LEU A 121 40.22 14.53 4.33
CA LEU A 121 40.13 13.27 5.06
C LEU A 121 39.12 12.29 4.45
N PHE A 122 38.17 12.77 3.63
CA PHE A 122 37.15 11.97 2.95
C PHE A 122 37.40 11.80 1.44
N ASN A 123 38.59 12.18 0.96
CA ASN A 123 38.95 12.04 -0.46
C ASN A 123 38.96 10.60 -0.96
N ASP A 124 39.08 9.59 -0.11
CA ASP A 124 39.04 8.18 -0.51
C ASP A 124 37.63 7.56 -0.37
N CYS A 125 36.61 8.35 -0.01
CA CYS A 125 35.24 7.83 0.12
C CYS A 125 34.60 7.61 -1.26
N PRO A 126 34.22 6.35 -1.63
CA PRO A 126 33.64 6.06 -2.93
C PRO A 126 32.24 6.67 -3.12
N VAL A 127 31.48 6.80 -2.03
CA VAL A 127 30.12 7.36 -2.04
C VAL A 127 30.12 8.85 -2.42
N LEU A 128 31.22 9.55 -2.11
CA LEU A 128 31.37 10.99 -2.37
C LEU A 128 32.00 11.30 -3.72
N GLU A 129 32.51 10.30 -4.47
CA GLU A 129 33.14 10.55 -5.78
C GLU A 129 32.25 11.32 -6.75
N LYS A 130 30.96 10.98 -6.78
CA LYS A 130 29.95 11.68 -7.60
C LYS A 130 29.85 13.19 -7.34
N TRP A 131 30.40 13.68 -6.23
CA TRP A 131 30.37 15.09 -5.80
C TRP A 131 31.77 15.71 -5.74
N LYS A 132 32.82 14.97 -6.13
CA LYS A 132 34.21 15.48 -6.23
C LYS A 132 34.48 16.21 -7.54
N GLU A 133 33.76 15.85 -8.61
CA GLU A 133 33.94 16.47 -9.93
C GLU A 133 33.02 17.67 -10.15
N LYS A 134 33.59 18.86 -9.95
CA LYS A 134 33.73 19.92 -10.95
C LYS A 134 34.58 21.00 -10.31
N ASP A 135 35.66 21.35 -11.00
CA ASP A 135 36.55 22.46 -10.67
C ASP A 135 35.80 23.59 -10.00
N ILE A 136 36.39 24.07 -8.90
CA ILE A 136 36.09 25.31 -8.20
C ILE A 136 35.71 26.36 -9.25
N ARG A 137 34.40 26.54 -9.47
CA ARG A 137 33.93 27.69 -10.24
C ARG A 137 33.97 28.87 -9.26
N PRO A 138 34.57 30.00 -9.67
CA PRO A 138 34.77 31.16 -8.80
C PRO A 138 33.45 31.70 -8.23
#